data_AF-A0A6I1HCD5-F1
#
_entry.id   AF-A0A6I1HCD5-F1
#
_cell.length_a   1.000
_cell.length_b   1.000
_cell.length_c   1.000
_cell.angle_alpha   90.00
_cell.angle_beta   90.00
_cell.angle_gamma   90.00
#
_symmetry.space_group_name_H-M   'P 1'
#
loop_
_entity.id
_entity.type
_entity.pdbx_description
1 polymer ?
#
loop_
_entity_poly.entity_id
_entity_poly.type
_entity_poly.pdbx_seq_one_letter_code
_entity_poly.pdbx_strand_id
1 'polypeptide(L)'
;MSIIRFKPVKGSTRFAHQQVEIDDKIVGEVWREQSRVIVSKLSQPLRQEMRWRWFGKGEDDTKIFGRDRQGLVGLGFTSKDKVVDALLTASASNAR
;
A
#
# COMPACT_ATOMS: atom_id res chain seq x y z
N MET A 1 6.55 21.10 2.52
CA MET A 1 6.00 20.25 1.45
C MET A 1 6.89 19.01 1.42
N SER A 2 6.38 17.86 1.85
CA SER A 2 7.22 16.65 1.96
C SER A 2 7.55 16.09 0.59
N ILE A 3 8.78 15.61 0.41
CA ILE A 3 9.23 15.00 -0.85
C ILE A 3 8.84 13.53 -0.83
N ILE A 4 7.97 13.12 -1.76
CA ILE A 4 7.51 11.73 -1.88
C ILE A 4 8.23 11.06 -3.05
N ARG A 5 8.87 9.92 -2.79
CA ARG A 5 9.55 9.12 -3.80
C ARG A 5 9.00 7.70 -3.84
N PHE A 6 8.91 7.15 -5.05
CA PHE A 6 8.51 5.77 -5.29
C PHE A 6 9.66 5.01 -5.94
N LYS A 7 10.20 4.03 -5.24
CA LYS A 7 11.28 3.18 -5.77
C LYS A 7 10.74 1.78 -6.08
N PRO A 8 10.95 1.25 -7.29
CA PRO A 8 10.53 -0.10 -7.61
C PRO A 8 11.24 -1.13 -6.73
N VAL A 9 10.51 -2.12 -6.23
CA VAL A 9 11.09 -3.19 -5.41
C VAL A 9 11.57 -4.31 -6.31
N LYS A 10 12.89 -4.48 -6.41
CA LYS A 10 13.51 -5.54 -7.23
C LYS A 10 13.17 -6.93 -6.68
N GLY A 11 12.83 -7.86 -7.58
CA GLY A 11 12.55 -9.26 -7.22
C GLY A 11 11.19 -9.50 -6.56
N SER A 12 10.29 -8.50 -6.55
CA SER A 12 8.93 -8.72 -6.06
C SER A 12 8.05 -9.42 -7.10
N THR A 13 7.22 -10.35 -6.64
CA THR A 13 6.17 -11.01 -7.42
C THR A 13 4.89 -10.16 -7.55
N ARG A 14 4.81 -9.04 -6.81
CA ARG A 14 3.62 -8.16 -6.79
C ARG A 14 3.66 -7.17 -7.95
N PHE A 15 2.50 -6.97 -8.59
CA PHE A 15 2.39 -6.08 -9.75
C PHE A 15 2.57 -4.61 -9.36
N ALA A 16 3.40 -3.88 -10.11
CA ALA A 16 3.73 -2.47 -9.86
C ALA A 16 4.18 -2.20 -8.41
N HIS A 17 4.92 -3.12 -7.80
CA HIS A 17 5.36 -2.98 -6.42
C HIS A 17 6.46 -1.93 -6.27
N GLN A 18 6.19 -0.96 -5.41
CA GLN A 18 7.06 0.16 -5.11
C GLN A 18 7.17 0.39 -3.61
N GLN A 19 8.36 0.74 -3.17
CA GLN A 19 8.63 1.29 -1.86
C GLN A 19 8.34 2.78 -1.87
N VAL A 20 7.72 3.27 -0.80
CA VAL A 20 7.37 4.67 -0.60
C VAL A 20 8.34 5.28 0.40
N GLU A 21 8.99 6.36 -0.01
CA GLU A 21 9.87 7.16 0.84
C GLU A 21 9.29 8.57 0.95
N ILE A 22 9.27 9.12 2.17
CA ILE A 22 8.83 10.48 2.46
C ILE A 22 9.94 11.13 3.28
N ASP A 23 10.46 12.26 2.79
CA ASP A 23 11.55 13.02 3.44
C ASP A 23 12.76 12.11 3.76
N ASP A 24 13.13 11.30 2.76
CA ASP A 24 14.21 10.29 2.79
C ASP A 24 14.03 9.15 3.81
N LYS A 25 12.88 9.08 4.50
CA LYS A 25 12.50 7.95 5.35
C LYS A 25 11.59 6.97 4.61
N ILE A 26 11.83 5.68 4.79
CA ILE A 26 10.95 4.63 4.26
C ILE A 26 9.70 4.56 5.13
N VAL A 27 8.54 4.86 4.55
CA VAL A 27 7.26 4.85 5.28
C VAL A 27 6.40 3.63 4.95
N GLY A 28 6.68 2.94 3.84
CA GLY A 28 5.86 1.81 3.44
C GLY A 28 6.12 1.24 2.06
N GLU A 29 5.19 0.39 1.63
CA GLU A 29 5.16 -0.28 0.34
C GLU A 29 3.77 -0.13 -0.29
N VAL A 30 3.72 -0.06 -1.62
CA VAL A 30 2.49 0.04 -2.42
C VAL A 30 2.58 -0.87 -3.62
N TRP A 31 1.51 -1.62 -3.92
CA TRP A 31 1.42 -2.48 -5.09
C TRP A 31 0.00 -2.49 -5.64
N ARG A 32 -0.18 -3.02 -6.85
CA ARG A 32 -1.48 -3.24 -7.45
C ARG A 32 -1.88 -4.71 -7.37
N GLU A 33 -3.14 -4.94 -7.05
CA GLU A 33 -3.71 -6.29 -6.94
C GLU A 33 -5.16 -6.29 -7.43
N GLN A 34 -5.59 -7.39 -8.06
CA GLN A 34 -7.00 -7.62 -8.34
C GLN A 34 -7.72 -7.99 -7.04
N SER A 35 -8.56 -7.09 -6.55
CA SER A 35 -9.38 -7.31 -5.36
C SER A 35 -10.83 -7.56 -5.75
N ARG A 36 -11.48 -8.51 -5.07
CA ARG A 36 -12.93 -8.72 -5.19
C ARG A 36 -13.66 -7.66 -4.39
N VAL A 37 -14.47 -6.82 -5.04
CA VAL A 37 -15.25 -5.74 -4.43
C VAL A 37 -16.72 -6.07 -4.51
N ILE A 38 -17.44 -5.84 -3.41
CA ILE A 38 -18.90 -5.97 -3.35
C ILE A 38 -19.50 -4.66 -3.84
N VAL A 39 -20.24 -4.69 -4.95
CA VAL A 39 -20.82 -3.52 -5.60
C VAL A 39 -22.30 -3.28 -5.28
N SER A 40 -23.01 -4.27 -4.70
CA SER A 40 -24.40 -4.15 -4.25
C SER A 40 -24.78 -5.27 -3.28
N LYS A 41 -25.61 -4.98 -2.27
CA LYS A 41 -26.16 -5.98 -1.33
C LYS A 41 -27.38 -6.74 -1.88
N LEU A 42 -28.03 -6.24 -2.93
CA LEU A 42 -29.36 -6.70 -3.36
C LEU A 42 -29.35 -7.58 -4.62
N SER A 43 -28.27 -7.58 -5.42
CA SER A 43 -28.26 -8.27 -6.72
C SER A 43 -26.85 -8.60 -7.26
N GLN A 44 -26.13 -9.51 -6.58
CA GLN A 44 -24.88 -10.16 -7.08
C GLN A 44 -23.82 -9.14 -7.63
N PRO A 45 -22.81 -9.52 -8.43
CA PRO A 45 -21.69 -10.43 -8.21
C PRO A 45 -20.45 -9.72 -7.62
N LEU A 46 -19.50 -10.46 -7.06
CA LEU A 46 -18.16 -9.92 -6.73
C LEU A 46 -17.50 -9.42 -8.02
N ARG A 47 -17.20 -8.12 -8.12
CA ARG A 47 -16.42 -7.57 -9.25
C ARG A 47 -14.93 -7.63 -8.91
N GLN A 48 -14.12 -8.08 -9.87
CA GLN A 48 -12.68 -7.93 -9.77
C GLN A 48 -12.30 -6.52 -10.22
N GLU A 49 -11.69 -5.76 -9.31
CA GLU A 49 -11.16 -4.44 -9.62
C GLU A 49 -9.69 -4.36 -9.25
N MET A 50 -8.92 -3.66 -10.08
CA MET A 50 -7.54 -3.36 -9.78
C MET A 50 -7.48 -2.27 -8.71
N ARG A 51 -6.97 -2.62 -7.52
CA ARG A 51 -6.82 -1.70 -6.40
C ARG A 51 -5.35 -1.55 -6.02
N TRP A 52 -5.03 -0.36 -5.54
CA TRP A 52 -3.74 -0.07 -4.90
C TRP A 52 -3.80 -0.53 -3.45
N ARG A 53 -2.95 -1.49 -3.12
CA ARG A 53 -2.77 -2.03 -1.79
C ARG A 53 -1.51 -1.43 -1.20
N TRP A 54 -1.49 -1.31 0.11
CA TRP A 54 -0.40 -0.65 0.81
C TRP A 54 -0.13 -1.29 2.15
N PHE A 55 1.09 -1.09 2.61
CA PHE A 55 1.57 -1.52 3.91
C PHE A 55 2.40 -0.42 4.52
N GLY A 56 2.00 0.05 5.70
CA GLY A 56 2.76 1.01 6.49
C GLY A 56 3.88 0.31 7.24
N LYS A 57 5.09 0.89 7.20
CA LYS A 57 6.25 0.42 7.93
C LYS A 57 6.40 1.20 9.23
N GLY A 58 6.88 0.51 10.27
CA GLY A 58 7.35 1.18 11.49
C GLY A 58 8.65 1.91 11.23
N GLU A 59 9.02 2.84 12.13
CA GLU A 59 10.33 3.49 12.07
C GLU A 59 11.43 2.41 12.14
N ASP A 60 12.44 2.51 11.28
CA ASP A 60 13.52 1.55 11.07
C ASP A 60 13.16 0.17 10.49
N ASP A 61 11.91 -0.06 10.07
CA ASP A 61 11.52 -1.31 9.41
C ASP A 61 11.98 -1.34 7.94
N THR A 62 13.16 -1.90 7.72
CA THR A 62 13.76 -2.05 6.39
C THR A 62 13.30 -3.31 5.65
N LYS A 63 12.50 -4.18 6.29
CA LYS A 63 12.08 -5.44 5.67
C LYS A 63 11.17 -5.18 4.49
N ILE A 64 11.39 -5.91 3.40
CA ILE A 64 10.52 -5.86 2.24
C ILE A 64 9.40 -6.88 2.46
N PHE A 65 8.16 -6.42 2.66
CA PHE A 65 7.03 -7.30 3.00
C PHE A 65 6.35 -7.91 1.77
N GLY A 66 6.63 -7.39 0.58
CA GLY A 66 6.17 -7.92 -0.71
C GLY A 66 6.72 -9.28 -1.15
N ARG A 67 7.27 -10.09 -0.23
CA ARG A 67 7.70 -11.46 -0.49
C ARG A 67 6.66 -12.47 0.03
N ASP A 68 6.40 -12.54 1.34
CA ASP A 68 5.76 -13.75 1.91
C ASP A 68 4.75 -13.50 3.07
N ARG A 69 4.48 -12.25 3.48
CA ARG A 69 3.65 -11.96 4.66
C ARG A 69 2.24 -11.48 4.32
N GLN A 70 1.24 -12.15 4.90
CA GLN A 70 -0.13 -11.66 5.12
C GLN A 70 -0.16 -10.58 6.24
N GLY A 71 0.78 -9.64 6.22
CA GLY A 71 0.83 -8.55 7.21
C GLY A 71 -0.19 -7.47 6.88
N LEU A 72 -0.89 -6.95 7.91
CA LEU A 72 -1.90 -5.87 7.89
C LEU A 72 -1.88 -5.01 6.62
N VAL A 73 -2.56 -5.49 5.58
CA VAL A 73 -2.68 -4.77 4.32
C VAL A 73 -3.80 -3.77 4.49
N GLY A 74 -3.49 -2.48 4.32
CA GLY A 74 -4.50 -1.44 4.37
C GLY A 74 -5.58 -1.62 3.28
N LEU A 75 -6.72 -0.96 3.46
CA LEU A 75 -7.82 -1.01 2.49
C LEU A 75 -7.32 -0.63 1.09
N GLY A 76 -7.81 -1.35 0.07
CA GLY A 76 -7.42 -1.13 -1.31
C GLY A 76 -8.04 0.13 -1.90
N PHE A 77 -7.21 1.06 -2.39
CA PHE A 77 -7.66 2.32 -2.98
C PHE A 77 -7.72 2.27 -4.51
N THR A 78 -8.52 3.15 -5.11
CA THR A 78 -8.57 3.32 -6.58
C THR A 78 -7.43 4.18 -7.13
N SER A 79 -6.94 5.14 -6.34
CA SER A 79 -5.80 6.00 -6.68
C SER A 79 -4.61 5.74 -5.77
N LYS A 80 -3.42 5.99 -6.32
CA LYS A 80 -2.15 5.96 -5.62
C LYS A 80 -2.00 7.12 -4.63
N ASP A 81 -2.60 8.28 -4.89
CA ASP A 81 -2.54 9.43 -3.97
C ASP A 81 -3.20 9.11 -2.62
N LYS A 82 -4.34 8.40 -2.65
CA LYS A 82 -5.03 7.94 -1.43
C LYS A 82 -4.19 6.96 -0.60
N VAL A 83 -3.29 6.21 -1.24
CA VAL A 83 -2.32 5.37 -0.54
C VAL A 83 -1.31 6.23 0.20
N VAL A 84 -0.81 7.30 -0.43
CA VAL A 84 0.12 8.23 0.20
C VAL A 84 -0.51 8.87 1.44
N ASP A 85 -1.74 9.37 1.33
CA ASP A 85 -2.47 9.97 2.45
C ASP A 85 -2.64 8.98 3.62
N ALA A 86 -2.96 7.72 3.29
CA ALA A 86 -3.10 6.66 4.30
C ALA A 86 -1.75 6.30 4.95
N LEU A 87 -0.66 6.26 4.18
CA LEU A 87 0.69 6.03 4.68
C LEU A 87 1.17 7.17 5.59
N LEU A 88 0.89 8.43 5.23
CA LEU A 88 1.18 9.60 6.05
C LEU A 88 0.43 9.51 7.39
N THR A 89 -0.85 9.15 7.35
CA THR A 89 -1.67 8.97 8.56
C THR A 89 -1.16 7.83 9.44
N ALA A 90 -0.79 6.70 8.82
CA ALA A 90 -0.26 5.53 9.53
C ALA A 90 1.11 5.81 10.15
N SER A 91 2.00 6.50 9.43
CA SER A 91 3.31 6.91 9.94
C SER A 91 3.18 7.86 11.14
N ALA A 92 2.25 8.81 11.09
CA ALA A 92 1.96 9.70 12.23
C ALA A 92 1.40 8.95 13.45
N SER A 93 0.63 7.88 13.22
CA SER A 93 0.05 7.06 14.29
C SER A 93 1.08 6.13 14.96
N ASN A 94 2.08 5.67 14.21
CA ASN A 94 3.17 4.82 14.71
C ASN A 94 4.26 5.61 15.47
N ALA A 95 4.24 6.94 15.44
CA ALA A 95 5.18 7.82 16.14
C ALA A 95 4.74 8.20 17.57
N ARG A 96 3.67 7.56 18.09
CA ARG A 96 3.19 7.66 19.48
C ARG A 96 3.45 6.37 20.23
#